data_AF-A0A822FQJ0-F1
#
_entry.id   AF-A0A822FQJ0-F1
#
_cell.length_a   1.000
_cell.length_b   1.000
_cell.length_c   1.000
_cell.angle_alpha   90.00
_cell.angle_beta   90.00
_cell.angle_gamma   90.00
#
_symmetry.space_group_name_H-M   'P 1'
#
loop_
_entity.id
_entity.type
_entity.pdbx_description
1 polymer ?
#
loop_
_entity_poly.entity_id
_entity_poly.type
_entity_poly.pdbx_seq_one_letter_code
_entity_poly.pdbx_strand_id
1 'polypeptide(L)' 'VIRHPDHYPRGGVFLWSHHEKTVIIDQKIAFVGGIDLWFGRWDDDLMRIILLLLKDNLSHYY' A
#
# COMPACT_ATOMS: atom_id res chain seq x y z
N VAL A 1 -7.39 15.22 -4.88
CA VAL A 1 -7.60 13.75 -5.05
C VAL A 1 -8.69 13.55 -6.09
N ILE A 2 -8.41 12.79 -7.15
CA ILE A 2 -9.40 12.39 -8.16
C ILE A 2 -9.76 10.92 -7.89
N ARG A 3 -11.03 10.55 -8.10
CA ARG A 3 -11.51 9.17 -7.99
C ARG A 3 -12.13 8.75 -9.31
N HIS A 4 -11.88 7.52 -9.72
CA HIS A 4 -12.40 6.93 -10.95
C HIS A 4 -12.26 5.39 -10.85
N PRO A 5 -13.13 4.58 -11.47
CA PRO A 5 -14.34 4.96 -12.21
C PRO A 5 -15.48 5.49 -11.32
N ASP A 6 -16.36 6.29 -11.92
CA ASP A 6 -17.65 6.62 -11.31
C ASP A 6 -18.65 5.49 -11.59
N HIS A 7 -19.44 5.12 -10.58
CA HIS A 7 -20.45 4.08 -10.70
C HIS A 7 -21.78 4.72 -11.05
N TYR A 8 -21.99 5.08 -12.33
CA TYR A 8 -23.25 5.67 -12.76
C TYR A 8 -24.40 4.65 -12.69
N PRO A 9 -25.55 4.97 -12.04
CA PRO A 9 -26.62 4.01 -11.83
C PRO A 9 -27.32 3.48 -13.10
N ARG A 10 -27.10 4.06 -14.29
CA ARG A 10 -27.59 3.50 -15.57
C ARG A 10 -26.53 2.80 -16.42
N GLY A 11 -25.28 2.73 -15.96
CA GLY A 11 -24.13 2.18 -16.72
C GLY A 11 -23.63 0.81 -16.26
N GLY A 12 -24.16 0.28 -15.15
CA GLY A 12 -23.73 -0.99 -14.57
C GLY A 12 -22.52 -0.85 -13.62
N VAL A 13 -22.19 -1.94 -12.93
CA VAL A 13 -21.03 -2.01 -12.03
C VAL A 13 -19.79 -2.37 -12.86
N PHE A 14 -18.75 -1.55 -12.78
CA PHE A 14 -17.43 -1.89 -13.33
C PHE A 14 -16.72 -2.85 -12.37
N LEU A 15 -16.22 -3.96 -12.90
CA LEU A 15 -15.54 -5.00 -12.10
C LEU A 15 -14.01 -4.79 -12.02
N TRP A 16 -13.49 -3.74 -12.65
CA TRP A 16 -12.05 -3.49 -12.80
C TRP A 16 -11.63 -2.23 -12.04
N SER A 17 -10.35 -2.15 -11.65
CA SER A 17 -9.79 -1.05 -10.86
C SER A 17 -8.48 -0.52 -11.45
N HIS A 18 -8.16 0.73 -11.11
CA HIS A 18 -6.81 1.29 -11.28
C HIS A 18 -5.94 0.66 -10.20
N HIS A 19 -5.09 -0.29 -10.59
CA HIS A 19 -4.32 -1.11 -9.66
C HIS A 19 -2.84 -0.71 -9.61
N GLU A 20 -2.42 0.24 -10.43
CA GLU A 20 -1.09 0.82 -10.39
C GLU A 20 -0.82 1.57 -9.08
N LYS A 21 0.42 1.49 -8.60
CA LYS A 21 0.91 2.28 -7.46
C LYS A 21 2.14 3.04 -7.93
N THR A 22 2.05 4.37 -7.93
CA THR A 22 3.13 5.24 -8.40
C THR A 22 3.31 6.47 -7.52
N VAL A 23 4.56 6.92 -7.38
CA VAL A 23 4.91 8.21 -6.74
C VAL A 23 5.91 8.92 -7.64
N ILE A 24 5.61 10.16 -8.03
CA ILE A 24 6.42 10.96 -8.96
C ILE A 24 6.84 12.25 -8.25
N ILE A 25 8.15 12.51 -8.19
CA ILE A 25 8.75 13.69 -7.54
C ILE A 25 9.36 14.58 -8.61
N ASP A 26 8.91 15.84 -8.66
CA ASP A 26 9.38 16.89 -9.59
C ASP A 26 9.43 16.50 -11.07
N GLN A 27 8.68 15.46 -11.46
CA GLN A 27 8.77 14.82 -12.78
C GLN A 27 10.18 14.32 -13.15
N LYS A 28 11.06 14.11 -12.17
CA LYS A 28 12.45 13.66 -12.36
C LYS A 28 12.70 12.25 -11.84
N ILE A 29 11.98 11.86 -10.79
CA ILE A 29 12.12 10.55 -10.14
C ILE A 29 10.73 9.93 -10.01
N ALA A 30 10.60 8.67 -10.40
CA ALA A 30 9.36 7.90 -10.28
C ALA A 30 9.63 6.57 -9.57
N PHE A 31 8.78 6.24 -8.60
CA PHE A 31 8.69 4.92 -7.98
C PHE A 31 7.46 4.21 -8.55
N VAL A 32 7.64 2.97 -9.02
CA VAL A 32 6.59 2.13 -9.60
C VAL A 32 6.71 0.72 -9.02
N GLY A 33 5.62 0.12 -8.56
CA GLY A 33 5.66 -1.21 -7.98
C GLY A 33 4.32 -1.69 -7.40
N GLY A 34 4.37 -2.71 -6.55
CA GLY A 34 3.19 -3.33 -5.92
C GLY A 34 2.82 -2.77 -4.54
N ILE A 35 3.57 -1.82 -4.00
CA ILE A 35 3.41 -1.31 -2.63
C ILE A 35 2.53 -0.05 -2.65
N ASP A 36 1.32 -0.16 -2.10
CA ASP A 36 0.44 0.99 -1.84
C ASP A 36 0.93 1.80 -0.63
N LEU A 37 0.66 3.11 -0.61
CA LEU A 37 0.74 3.93 0.62
C LEU A 37 -0.48 3.65 1.51
N TRP A 38 -0.55 2.43 2.05
CA TRP A 38 -1.67 1.92 2.85
C TRP A 38 -1.18 1.12 4.05
N PHE A 39 -2.04 0.97 5.07
CA PHE A 39 -1.75 0.19 6.27
C PHE A 39 -1.37 -1.26 5.96
N GLY A 40 -0.44 -1.82 6.73
CA GLY A 40 -0.03 -3.23 6.63
C GLY A 40 0.84 -3.58 5.42
N ARG A 41 1.30 -2.59 4.64
CA ARG A 41 2.23 -2.81 3.52
C ARG A 41 3.71 -2.78 3.92
N TRP A 42 4.04 -2.18 5.06
CA TRP A 42 5.40 -2.13 5.56
C TRP A 42 5.75 -3.46 6.25
N ASP A 43 6.84 -4.08 5.82
CA ASP A 43 7.47 -5.23 6.46
C ASP A 43 9.00 -5.12 6.24
N ASP A 44 9.74 -5.85 7.07
CA ASP A 44 11.18 -6.07 6.87
C ASP A 44 11.42 -7.50 6.37
N ASP A 45 12.64 -7.81 5.96
CA ASP A 45 13.04 -9.11 5.41
C ASP A 45 12.80 -10.29 6.37
N LEU A 46 12.52 -10.00 7.65
CA LEU A 46 12.27 -10.99 8.70
C LEU A 46 10.80 -11.42 8.76
N MET A 47 9.91 -10.80 7.97
CA MET A 47 8.52 -11.23 7.72
C MET A 47 7.77 -11.60 9.01
N ARG A 48 7.65 -10.63 9.91
CA ARG A 48 7.25 -10.88 11.30
C ARG A 48 5.77 -11.18 11.43
N ILE A 49 5.45 -12.32 12.02
CA ILE A 49 4.06 -12.77 12.24
C ILE A 49 3.37 -11.97 13.35
N ILE A 50 4.12 -11.51 14.35
CA ILE A 50 3.59 -10.74 15.47
C ILE A 50 4.09 -9.31 15.39
N LEU A 51 3.20 -8.37 15.67
CA LEU A 51 3.44 -6.93 15.63
C LEU A 51 4.72 -6.55 16.41
N LEU A 52 5.41 -5.51 15.92
CA LEU A 52 6.63 -4.96 16.52
C LEU A 52 6.53 -4.65 18.03
N LEU A 53 5.33 -4.53 18.60
CA LEU A 53 5.12 -4.37 20.05
C LEU A 53 5.72 -5.52 20.89
N LEU A 54 5.87 -6.73 20.32
CA LEU A 54 6.62 -7.79 21.00
C LEU A 54 8.13 -7.66 20.83
N LYS A 55 8.60 -6.97 19.79
CA LYS A 55 10.03 -6.80 19.50
C LYS A 55 10.69 -5.90 20.54
N ASP A 56 9.99 -4.84 20.99
CA ASP A 56 10.47 -4.00 22.11
C ASP A 56 10.60 -4.78 23.42
N ASN A 57 9.75 -5.79 23.63
CA ASN A 57 9.84 -6.67 24.79
C ASN A 57 10.86 -7.82 24.60
N LEU A 58 11.19 -8.21 23.38
CA LEU A 58 12.11 -9.33 23.09
C LEU A 58 13.55 -8.88 22.83
N SER A 59 13.80 -7.62 22.46
CA SER A 59 15.17 -7.06 22.35
C SER A 59 15.85 -6.88 23.70
N HIS A 60 15.12 -7.05 24.81
CA HIS A 60 15.69 -7.10 26.15
C HIS A 60 16.14 -8.52 26.58
N TYR A 61 15.79 -9.56 25.80
CA TYR A 61 16.11 -10.96 26.10
C TYR A 61 17.20 -11.57 25.20
N TYR A 62 17.81 -10.76 24.32
CA TYR A 62 18.99 -11.11 23.54
C TYR A 62 20.04 -10.00 23.61
#